data_AF-A0A800EAI2-F1
#
_entry.id   AF-A0A800EAI2-F1
#
_cell.length_a   1.000
_cell.length_b   1.000
_cell.length_c   1.000
_cell.angle_alpha   90.00
_cell.angle_beta   90.00
_cell.angle_gamma   90.00
#
_symmetry.space_group_name_H-M   'P 1'
#
loop_
_entity.id
_entity.type
_entity.pdbx_description
1 polymer ?
#
loop_
_entity_poly.entity_id
_entity_poly.type
_entity_poly.pdbx_seq_one_letter_code
_entity_poly.pdbx_strand_id
1 'polypeptide(L)'
;MNIHDNFIDLATPFQKGDYWMPEMKGRYSLKVVLPTIVPEMKDAYNDLDGVHNGDDAMRMFVQLGEATDIDEIIKTKTALLEYCKLDTYAMVRILEKLKQLVA
;
A
#
# COMPACT_ATOMS: atom_id res chain seq x y z
N MET A 1 -20.65 -10.06 -18.07
CA MET A 1 -19.93 -8.88 -17.55
C MET A 1 -18.51 -9.32 -17.27
N ASN A 2 -17.55 -8.93 -18.12
CA ASN A 2 -16.22 -9.55 -18.19
C ASN A 2 -15.18 -8.75 -17.40
N ILE A 3 -15.41 -8.55 -16.09
CA ILE A 3 -14.49 -7.76 -15.24
C ILE A 3 -13.22 -8.52 -14.89
N HIS A 4 -13.27 -9.85 -14.93
CA HIS A 4 -12.19 -10.75 -14.52
C HIS A 4 -10.87 -10.42 -15.23
N ASP A 5 -10.92 -10.23 -16.55
CA ASP A 5 -9.72 -10.02 -17.37
C ASP A 5 -9.13 -8.60 -17.21
N ASN A 6 -9.83 -7.70 -16.52
CA ASN A 6 -9.36 -6.34 -16.22
C ASN A 6 -8.66 -6.23 -14.86
N PHE A 7 -8.69 -7.28 -14.02
CA PHE A 7 -7.94 -7.32 -12.77
C PHE A 7 -6.52 -7.80 -13.04
N ILE A 8 -5.62 -6.84 -13.26
CA ILE A 8 -4.20 -7.12 -13.42
C ILE A 8 -3.52 -6.96 -12.06
N ASP A 9 -2.95 -8.05 -11.55
CA ASP A 9 -2.21 -8.04 -10.28
C ASP A 9 -0.78 -7.52 -10.50
N LEU A 10 -0.49 -6.36 -9.91
CA LEU A 10 0.83 -5.73 -9.92
C LEU A 10 1.90 -6.55 -9.19
N ALA A 11 1.52 -7.53 -8.35
CA ALA A 11 2.45 -8.44 -7.71
C ALA A 11 3.13 -9.41 -8.70
N THR A 12 2.53 -9.64 -9.87
CA THR A 12 2.94 -10.68 -10.83
C THR A 12 4.45 -10.65 -11.17
N PRO A 13 5.07 -9.52 -11.54
CA PRO A 13 6.50 -9.49 -11.92
C PRO A 13 7.42 -9.86 -10.77
N PHE A 14 7.04 -9.50 -9.54
CA PHE A 14 7.81 -9.82 -8.34
C PHE A 14 7.64 -11.28 -7.95
N GLN A 15 6.40 -11.79 -7.97
CA GLN A 15 6.10 -13.18 -7.63
C GLN A 15 6.79 -14.17 -8.57
N LYS A 16 6.90 -13.83 -9.87
CA LYS A 16 7.51 -14.70 -10.89
C LYS A 16 9.03 -14.61 -10.96
N GLY A 17 9.63 -13.61 -10.33
CA GLY A 17 11.08 -13.41 -10.41
C GLY A 17 11.53 -12.50 -11.55
N ASP A 18 10.61 -11.93 -12.33
CA ASP A 18 10.93 -11.10 -13.50
C ASP A 18 11.62 -9.79 -13.11
N TYR A 19 11.33 -9.27 -11.92
CA TYR A 19 11.98 -8.08 -11.37
C TYR A 19 12.23 -8.22 -9.86
N TRP A 20 13.50 -8.14 -9.46
CA TRP A 20 13.95 -8.22 -8.07
C TRP A 20 15.12 -7.31 -7.77
N MET A 21 15.17 -6.83 -6.54
CA MET A 21 16.32 -6.11 -5.99
C MET A 21 16.75 -6.75 -4.65
N PRO A 22 18.06 -6.75 -4.30
CA PRO A 22 18.55 -7.35 -3.05
C PRO A 22 17.86 -6.85 -1.78
N GLU A 23 17.44 -5.58 -1.76
CA GLU A 23 16.78 -4.90 -0.64
C GLU A 23 15.45 -5.54 -0.28
N MET A 24 14.80 -6.21 -1.24
CA MET A 24 13.51 -6.86 -1.07
C MET A 24 13.61 -8.13 -0.20
N LYS A 25 14.80 -8.76 -0.10
CA LYS A 25 15.08 -9.94 0.75
C LYS A 25 14.06 -11.07 0.60
N GLY A 26 13.68 -11.39 -0.64
CA GLY A 26 12.69 -12.44 -0.93
C GLY A 26 11.24 -12.08 -0.60
N ARG A 27 10.94 -10.83 -0.23
CA ARG A 27 9.57 -10.34 0.05
C ARG A 27 9.13 -9.32 -1.01
N TYR A 28 7.85 -9.35 -1.36
CA TYR A 28 7.28 -8.47 -2.39
C TYR A 28 5.98 -7.78 -1.96
N SER A 29 5.73 -7.68 -0.65
CA SER A 29 4.62 -6.87 -0.15
C SER A 29 4.79 -5.41 -0.58
N LEU A 30 3.68 -4.69 -0.78
CA LEU A 30 3.67 -3.29 -1.23
C LEU A 30 4.66 -2.38 -0.46
N LYS A 31 4.78 -2.58 0.86
CA LYS A 31 5.64 -1.79 1.76
C LYS A 31 7.12 -2.12 1.71
N VAL A 32 7.45 -3.27 1.14
CA VAL A 32 8.83 -3.64 0.82
C VAL A 32 9.16 -3.11 -0.57
N VAL A 33 8.26 -3.31 -1.53
CA VAL A 33 8.48 -2.94 -2.93
C VAL A 33 8.54 -1.42 -3.13
N LEU A 34 7.62 -0.66 -2.53
CA LEU A 34 7.54 0.79 -2.68
C LEU A 34 8.86 1.51 -2.34
N PRO A 35 9.41 1.39 -1.11
CA PRO A 35 10.66 2.09 -0.77
C PRO A 35 11.86 1.60 -1.57
N THR A 36 11.83 0.36 -2.07
CA THR A 36 12.93 -0.19 -2.88
C THR A 36 12.96 0.39 -4.29
N ILE A 37 11.80 0.58 -4.93
CA ILE A 37 11.72 1.06 -6.32
C ILE A 37 11.50 2.57 -6.40
N VAL A 38 10.88 3.15 -5.38
CA VAL A 38 10.52 4.56 -5.26
C VAL A 38 11.13 5.12 -3.97
N PRO A 39 12.47 5.27 -3.89
CA PRO A 39 13.16 5.63 -2.65
C PRO A 39 12.75 7.00 -2.09
N GLU A 40 12.22 7.89 -2.92
CA GLU A 40 11.62 9.16 -2.49
C GLU A 40 10.37 8.99 -1.61
N MET A 41 9.74 7.81 -1.61
CA MET A 41 8.57 7.46 -0.79
C MET A 41 8.90 6.53 0.37
N LYS A 42 10.18 6.42 0.77
CA LYS A 42 10.61 5.48 1.82
C LYS A 42 9.89 5.67 3.16
N ASP A 43 9.55 6.91 3.50
CA ASP A 43 8.92 7.28 4.77
C ASP A 43 7.40 7.46 4.63
N ALA A 44 6.83 7.27 3.43
CA ALA A 44 5.44 7.61 3.14
C ALA A 44 4.42 6.94 4.07
N TYR A 45 4.66 5.69 4.48
CA TYR A 45 3.81 5.01 5.46
C TYR A 45 4.09 5.43 6.90
N ASN A 46 5.33 5.79 7.25
CA ASN A 46 5.69 6.24 8.60
C ASN A 46 5.17 7.65 8.89
N ASP A 47 5.00 8.46 7.84
CA ASP A 47 4.51 9.84 7.93
C ASP A 47 2.98 9.94 8.07
N LEU A 48 2.24 8.82 7.97
CA LEU A 48 0.80 8.81 8.22
C LEU A 48 0.50 9.02 9.71
N ASP A 49 -0.62 9.66 10.02
CA ASP A 49 -1.13 9.73 11.39
C ASP A 49 -1.98 8.49 11.69
N GLY A 50 -1.56 7.68 12.65
CA GLY A 50 -2.29 6.50 13.14
C GLY A 50 -2.01 5.19 12.42
N VAL A 51 -2.40 5.04 11.14
CA VAL A 51 -2.33 3.75 10.43
C VAL A 51 -1.07 3.64 9.59
N HIS A 52 -0.14 2.76 9.97
CA HIS A 52 1.12 2.55 9.24
C HIS A 52 1.20 1.19 8.57
N ASN A 53 0.58 0.17 9.15
CA ASN A 53 0.58 -1.21 8.66
C ASN A 53 -0.82 -1.83 8.49
N GLY A 54 -0.87 -3.02 7.89
CA GLY A 54 -2.14 -3.74 7.69
C GLY A 54 -2.76 -4.20 9.01
N ASP A 55 -1.93 -4.53 10.01
CA ASP A 55 -2.40 -4.93 11.34
C ASP A 55 -3.01 -3.74 12.08
N ASP A 56 -2.43 -2.55 11.95
CA ASP A 56 -2.98 -1.29 12.46
C ASP A 56 -4.32 -0.99 11.79
N ALA A 57 -4.39 -1.11 10.47
CA ALA A 57 -5.63 -0.87 9.73
C ALA A 57 -6.74 -1.83 10.19
N MET A 58 -6.44 -3.12 10.35
CA MET A 58 -7.40 -4.11 10.84
C MET A 58 -7.87 -3.79 12.26
N ARG A 59 -6.94 -3.49 13.18
CA ARG A 59 -7.26 -3.13 14.56
C ARG A 59 -8.14 -1.88 14.63
N MET A 60 -7.75 -0.83 13.91
CA MET A 60 -8.46 0.45 13.90
C MET A 60 -9.84 0.34 13.23
N PHE A 61 -9.98 -0.53 12.23
CA PHE A 61 -11.28 -0.79 11.61
C PHE A 61 -12.26 -1.47 12.57
N VAL A 62 -11.78 -2.42 13.39
CA VAL A 62 -12.62 -3.01 14.46
C VAL A 62 -13.00 -1.95 15.49
N GLN A 63 -12.04 -1.15 15.95
CA GLN A 63 -12.29 -0.05 16.90
C GLN A 63 -13.32 0.95 16.36
N LEU A 64 -13.26 1.30 15.07
CA LEU A 64 -14.24 2.17 14.42
C LEU A 64 -15.66 1.61 14.50
N GLY A 65 -15.83 0.29 14.45
CA GLY A 65 -17.13 -0.37 14.57
C GLY A 65 -17.71 -0.36 15.98
N GLU A 66 -16.87 -0.17 17.00
CA GLU A 66 -17.25 -0.15 18.43
C GLU A 66 -17.31 1.28 19.00
N ALA A 67 -16.71 2.24 18.32
CA ALA A 67 -16.59 3.63 18.78
C ALA A 67 -17.96 4.33 18.86
N THR A 68 -18.15 5.08 19.95
CA THR A 68 -19.34 5.92 20.17
C THR A 68 -19.02 7.41 20.21
N ASP A 69 -17.75 7.76 20.43
CA ASP A 69 -17.30 9.15 20.40
C ASP A 69 -17.10 9.63 18.96
N ILE A 70 -17.73 10.77 18.62
CA ILE A 70 -17.75 11.31 17.26
C ILE A 70 -16.35 11.74 16.82
N ASP A 71 -15.57 12.32 17.73
CA ASP A 71 -14.23 12.80 17.40
C ASP A 71 -13.27 11.63 17.12
N GLU A 72 -13.36 10.56 17.92
CA GLU A 72 -12.62 9.31 17.69
C GLU A 72 -13.01 8.65 16.36
N ILE A 73 -14.31 8.60 16.04
CA ILE A 73 -14.82 8.06 14.76
C ILE A 73 -14.23 8.84 13.59
N ILE A 74 -14.29 10.18 13.63
CA ILE A 74 -13.77 11.03 12.56
C ILE A 74 -12.26 10.84 12.40
N LYS A 75 -11.51 10.82 13.50
CA LYS A 75 -10.06 10.63 13.48
C LYS A 75 -9.69 9.27 12.87
N THR A 76 -10.29 8.19 13.37
CA THR A 76 -10.01 6.82 12.93
C THR A 76 -10.37 6.60 11.47
N LYS A 77 -11.54 7.09 11.04
CA LYS A 77 -11.96 7.03 9.64
C LYS A 77 -11.00 7.80 8.73
N THR A 78 -10.55 8.97 9.16
CA THR A 78 -9.60 9.80 8.38
C THR A 78 -8.27 9.06 8.21
N ALA A 79 -7.73 8.50 9.30
CA ALA A 79 -6.49 7.73 9.26
C ALA A 79 -6.58 6.51 8.33
N LEU A 80 -7.68 5.74 8.40
CA LEU A 80 -7.92 4.60 7.51
C LEU A 80 -8.03 5.03 6.03
N LEU A 81 -8.71 6.14 5.74
CA LEU A 81 -8.85 6.66 4.38
C LEU A 81 -7.52 7.13 3.79
N GLU A 82 -6.70 7.86 4.56
CA GLU A 82 -5.37 8.28 4.10
C GLU A 82 -4.45 7.08 3.85
N TYR A 83 -4.53 6.05 4.70
CA TYR A 83 -3.84 4.78 4.47
C TYR A 83 -4.29 4.09 3.17
N CYS A 84 -5.60 3.94 2.93
CA CYS A 84 -6.12 3.33 1.70
C CYS A 84 -5.75 4.13 0.44
N LYS A 85 -5.75 5.46 0.54
CA LYS A 85 -5.30 6.35 -0.53
C LYS A 85 -3.82 6.14 -0.83
N LEU A 86 -2.98 6.00 0.19
CA LEU A 86 -1.56 5.72 0.02
C LEU A 86 -1.31 4.36 -0.64
N ASP A 87 -2.04 3.30 -0.26
CA ASP A 87 -1.92 1.99 -0.91
C ASP A 87 -2.18 2.08 -2.42
N THR A 88 -3.20 2.83 -2.83
CA THR A 88 -3.50 3.08 -4.25
C THR A 88 -2.40 3.87 -4.94
N TYR A 89 -1.96 4.97 -4.34
CA TYR A 89 -0.91 5.83 -4.89
C TYR A 89 0.42 5.09 -5.02
N ALA A 90 0.78 4.27 -4.03
CA ALA A 90 1.98 3.44 -4.05
C ALA A 90 2.00 2.51 -5.28
N MET A 91 0.89 1.82 -5.58
CA MET A 91 0.78 0.96 -6.77
C MET A 91 0.98 1.74 -8.07
N VAL A 92 0.41 2.95 -8.19
CA VAL A 92 0.60 3.81 -9.36
C VAL A 92 2.07 4.19 -9.54
N ARG A 93 2.74 4.63 -8.47
CA ARG A 93 4.16 5.03 -8.51
C ARG A 93 5.09 3.86 -8.83
N ILE A 94 4.80 2.67 -8.30
CA ILE A 94 5.54 1.45 -8.65
C ILE A 94 5.36 1.13 -10.14
N LEU A 95 4.13 1.17 -10.66
CA LEU A 95 3.86 0.90 -12.07
C LEU A 95 4.56 1.90 -13.01
N GLU A 96 4.58 3.19 -12.65
CA GLU A 96 5.31 4.21 -13.40
C GLU A 96 6.80 3.89 -13.49
N LYS A 97 7.43 3.51 -12.37
CA LYS A 97 8.85 3.11 -12.36
C LYS A 97 9.11 1.85 -13.16
N LEU A 98 8.27 0.82 -13.03
CA LEU A 98 8.41 -0.41 -13.82
C LEU A 98 8.33 -0.13 -15.33
N LYS A 99 7.40 0.74 -15.75
CA LYS A 99 7.27 1.15 -17.16
C LYS A 99 8.51 1.87 -17.68
N GLN A 100 9.21 2.65 -16.86
CA GLN A 100 10.45 3.34 -17.25
C GLN A 100 11.62 2.38 -17.53
N LEU A 101 11.58 1.16 -16.97
CA LEU A 101 12.66 0.18 -17.12
C LEU A 101 12.53 -0.65 -18.40
N VAL A 102 11.35 -0.71 -18.99
CA VAL A 102 11.04 -1.49 -20.20
C VAL A 102 10.80 -0.61 -21.43
N ALA A 103 10.93 0.71 -21.28
CA ALA A 103 10.73 1.70 -22.32
C ALA A 103 11.97 1.88 -23.21
#